data_AF-A0AAV4FXU9-F1
#
_entry.id   AF-A0AAV4FXU9-F1
#
_cell.length_a   1.000
_cell.length_b   1.000
_cell.length_c   1.000
_cell.angle_alpha   90.00
_cell.angle_beta   90.00
_cell.angle_gamma   90.00
#
_symmetry.space_group_name_H-M   'P 1'
#
loop_
_entity.id
_entity.type
_entity.pdbx_description
1 polymer ?
#
loop_
_entity_poly.entity_id
_entity_poly.type
_entity_poly.pdbx_seq_one_letter_code
_entity_poly.pdbx_strand_id
1 'polypeptide(L)'
;MRTENKTPRLLLSYKKPYLPISRDTFGRWIKAILAMAGVDTFPPHSTRSASTSAASKAGVPLKTILEAAGWSQESTFTRFYKKQVFPNFG
;
A
#
# COMPACT_ATOMS: atom_id res chain seq x y z
N MET A 1 10.74 28.37 -5.95
CA MET A 1 12.01 27.89 -5.38
C MET A 1 11.67 26.78 -4.38
N ARG A 2 12.03 25.52 -4.67
CA ARG A 2 11.65 24.38 -3.81
C ARG A 2 12.67 24.28 -2.69
N THR A 3 12.26 24.57 -1.46
CA THR A 3 13.13 24.58 -0.29
C THR A 3 13.71 23.19 -0.03
N GLU A 4 15.03 23.15 0.15
CA GLU A 4 15.79 21.96 0.51
C GLU A 4 15.44 21.58 1.95
N ASN A 5 14.44 20.71 2.10
CA ASN A 5 14.04 20.20 3.40
C ASN A 5 15.11 19.23 3.91
N LYS A 6 15.97 19.71 4.82
CA LYS A 6 17.03 19.00 5.55
C LYS A 6 16.47 17.94 6.52
N THR A 7 15.58 17.07 6.02
CA THR A 7 15.10 15.88 6.74
C THR A 7 15.59 14.66 5.96
N PRO A 8 16.29 13.71 6.60
CA PRO A 8 16.73 12.50 5.92
C PRO A 8 15.49 11.74 5.41
N ARG A 9 15.42 11.53 4.10
CA ARG A 9 14.33 10.80 3.43
C ARG A 9 14.83 9.41 3.10
N LEU A 10 14.03 8.39 3.42
CA LEU A 10 14.38 6.99 3.16
C LEU A 10 14.37 6.65 1.67
N LEU A 11 13.42 7.21 0.92
CA LEU A 11 13.23 6.91 -0.51
C LEU A 11 13.93 7.95 -1.38
N LEU A 12 14.99 7.54 -2.07
CA LEU A 12 15.84 8.38 -2.93
C LEU A 12 15.76 7.95 -4.40
N SER A 13 16.05 8.86 -5.32
CA SER A 13 16.18 8.56 -6.74
C SER A 13 17.45 7.78 -6.98
N TYR A 14 17.43 6.88 -7.97
CA TYR A 14 18.60 6.11 -8.38
C TYR A 14 19.52 6.91 -9.33
N LYS A 15 19.06 8.04 -9.88
CA LYS A 15 19.88 8.96 -10.68
C LYS A 15 20.50 10.03 -9.79
N LYS A 16 21.74 10.42 -10.11
CA LYS A 16 22.39 11.58 -9.51
C LYS A 16 21.72 12.89 -9.98
N PRO A 17 21.63 13.92 -9.12
CA PRO A 17 21.84 13.84 -7.67
C PRO A 17 20.75 12.97 -7.01
N TYR A 18 21.11 12.08 -6.07
CA TYR A 18 20.20 11.10 -5.44
C TYR A 18 19.16 11.78 -4.53
N LEU A 19 18.21 12.47 -5.12
CA LEU A 19 17.24 13.32 -4.43
C LEU A 19 16.06 12.50 -3.90
N PRO A 20 15.38 12.97 -2.85
CA PRO A 20 14.16 12.34 -2.38
C PRO A 20 13.10 12.21 -3.48
N ILE A 21 12.51 11.02 -3.63
CA ILE A 21 11.42 10.83 -4.60
C ILE A 21 10.10 11.38 -4.06
N SER A 22 9.21 11.78 -4.98
CA SER A 22 7.83 12.12 -4.62
C SER A 22 6.98 10.87 -4.41
N ARG A 23 5.83 11.04 -3.72
CA ARG A 23 4.79 10.01 -3.61
C ARG A 23 4.35 9.50 -4.98
N ASP A 24 4.27 10.38 -5.98
CA ASP A 24 3.81 10.03 -7.33
C ASP A 24 4.82 9.15 -8.06
N THR A 25 6.12 9.45 -7.94
CA THR A 25 7.18 8.62 -8.53
C THR A 25 7.13 7.21 -7.96
N PHE A 26 7.05 7.10 -6.64
CA PHE A 26 6.93 5.81 -5.98
C PHE A 26 5.66 5.05 -6.39
N GLY A 27 4.52 5.76 -6.47
CA GLY A 27 3.26 5.19 -6.93
C GLY A 27 3.30 4.67 -8.37
N ARG A 28 4.00 5.36 -9.29
CA ARG A 28 4.21 4.89 -10.67
C ARG A 28 5.06 3.62 -10.71
N TRP A 29 6.11 3.53 -9.89
CA TRP A 29 6.93 2.31 -9.83
C TRP A 29 6.12 1.11 -9.33
N ILE A 30 5.32 1.27 -8.27
CA ILE A 30 4.44 0.20 -7.79
C ILE A 30 3.48 -0.26 -8.90
N LYS A 31 2.83 0.68 -9.60
CA LYS A 31 1.93 0.34 -10.71
C LYS A 31 2.66 -0.41 -11.83
N ALA A 32 3.86 0.02 -12.20
CA ALA A 32 4.65 -0.66 -13.22
C ALA A 32 5.02 -2.09 -12.79
N ILE A 33 5.42 -2.29 -11.54
CA ILE A 33 5.75 -3.62 -10.99
C ILE A 33 4.52 -4.53 -11.00
N LEU A 34 3.36 -4.03 -10.58
CA LEU A 34 2.11 -4.79 -10.61
C LEU A 34 1.68 -5.15 -12.03
N ALA A 35 1.80 -4.22 -12.98
CA ALA A 35 1.53 -4.50 -14.38
C ALA A 35 2.48 -5.58 -14.95
N MET A 36 3.78 -5.52 -14.62
CA MET A 36 4.74 -6.56 -14.98
C MET A 36 4.41 -7.93 -14.35
N ALA A 37 3.74 -7.93 -13.20
CA ALA A 37 3.25 -9.15 -12.55
C ALA A 37 1.88 -9.62 -13.07
N GLY A 38 1.32 -8.99 -14.11
CA GLY A 38 0.00 -9.33 -14.67
C GLY A 38 -1.20 -8.85 -13.85
N VAL A 39 -0.98 -7.96 -12.88
CA VAL A 39 -2.06 -7.37 -12.06
C VAL A 39 -2.52 -6.05 -12.70
N ASP A 40 -3.60 -6.14 -13.48
CA ASP A 40 -4.04 -5.02 -14.33
C ASP A 40 -4.91 -3.98 -13.58
N THR A 41 -5.58 -4.39 -12.50
CA THR A 41 -6.50 -3.52 -11.74
C THR A 41 -5.99 -3.22 -10.33
N PHE A 42 -5.38 -2.04 -10.14
CA PHE A 42 -4.93 -1.57 -8.83
C PHE A 42 -5.53 -0.20 -8.46
N PRO A 43 -6.77 -0.17 -7.94
CA PRO A 43 -7.43 1.08 -7.55
C PRO A 43 -6.69 1.74 -6.36
N PRO A 44 -6.93 3.04 -6.09
CA PRO A 44 -6.35 3.71 -4.94
C PRO A 44 -6.53 2.92 -3.64
N HIS A 45 -5.47 2.85 -2.82
CA HIS A 45 -5.46 2.13 -1.54
C HIS A 45 -5.64 0.60 -1.60
N SER A 46 -5.65 -0.01 -2.77
CA SER A 46 -5.77 -1.48 -2.92
C SER A 46 -4.66 -2.26 -2.23
N THR A 47 -3.43 -1.72 -2.11
CA THR A 47 -2.37 -2.35 -1.28
C THR A 47 -2.84 -2.58 0.15
N ARG A 48 -3.44 -1.55 0.75
CA ARG A 48 -3.89 -1.58 2.14
C ARG A 48 -5.06 -2.54 2.28
N SER A 49 -6.04 -2.49 1.37
CA SER A 49 -7.17 -3.42 1.36
C SER A 49 -6.73 -4.88 1.19
N ALA A 50 -5.82 -5.15 0.25
CA ALA A 50 -5.31 -6.50 -0.01
C ALA A 50 -4.55 -7.04 1.21
N SER A 51 -3.65 -6.24 1.80
CA SER A 51 -2.87 -6.64 2.98
C SER A 51 -3.76 -6.95 4.18
N THR A 52 -4.71 -6.07 4.53
CA THR A 52 -5.57 -6.29 5.71
C THR A 52 -6.60 -7.40 5.48
N SER A 53 -7.08 -7.58 4.25
CA SER A 53 -7.94 -8.72 3.89
C SER A 53 -7.19 -10.04 3.97
N ALA A 54 -5.93 -10.08 3.51
CA ALA A 54 -5.08 -11.26 3.64
C ALA A 54 -4.80 -11.61 5.10
N ALA A 55 -4.48 -10.61 5.95
CA ALA A 55 -4.31 -10.81 7.39
C ALA A 55 -5.58 -11.36 8.05
N SER A 56 -6.75 -10.82 7.69
CA SER A 56 -8.03 -11.32 8.18
C SER A 56 -8.29 -12.76 7.74
N LYS A 57 -7.98 -13.12 6.47
CA LYS A 57 -8.09 -14.50 5.97
C LYS A 57 -7.13 -15.46 6.67
N ALA A 58 -5.95 -14.98 7.06
CA ALA A 58 -4.97 -15.73 7.83
C ALA A 58 -5.33 -15.88 9.32
N GLY A 59 -6.46 -15.34 9.77
CA GLY A 59 -6.91 -15.46 11.16
C GLY A 59 -6.22 -14.50 12.14
N VAL A 60 -5.53 -13.46 11.65
CA VAL A 60 -4.94 -12.44 12.53
C VAL A 60 -6.05 -11.73 13.31
N PRO A 61 -5.90 -11.53 14.63
CA PRO A 61 -6.91 -10.85 15.43
C PRO A 61 -7.25 -9.47 14.87
N LEU A 62 -8.54 -9.17 14.80
CA LEU A 62 -9.04 -7.91 14.22
C LEU A 62 -8.40 -6.68 14.89
N LYS A 63 -8.28 -6.69 16.22
CA LYS A 63 -7.64 -5.59 16.97
C LYS A 63 -6.22 -5.30 16.46
N THR A 64 -5.43 -6.34 16.23
CA THR A 64 -4.07 -6.22 15.67
C THR A 64 -4.08 -5.67 14.25
N ILE A 65 -5.04 -6.08 13.42
CA ILE A 65 -5.20 -5.53 12.06
C ILE A 65 -5.54 -4.04 12.11
N LEU A 66 -6.47 -3.64 12.98
CA LEU A 66 -6.89 -2.25 13.16
C LEU A 66 -5.73 -1.37 13.67
N GLU A 67 -4.99 -1.85 14.66
CA GLU A 67 -3.80 -1.17 15.20
C GLU A 67 -2.71 -1.00 14.12
N ALA A 68 -2.38 -2.06 13.38
CA ALA A 68 -1.37 -2.02 12.32
C ALA A 68 -1.80 -1.13 11.14
N ALA A 69 -3.10 -1.07 10.83
CA ALA A 69 -3.63 -0.23 9.77
C ALA A 69 -3.88 1.23 10.18
N GLY A 70 -3.83 1.51 11.49
CA GLY A 70 -4.13 2.83 12.06
C GLY A 70 -5.62 3.19 12.01
N TRP A 71 -6.50 2.22 12.24
CA TRP A 71 -7.95 2.44 12.33
C TRP A 71 -8.45 2.28 13.76
N SER A 72 -9.24 3.25 14.21
CA SER A 72 -9.92 3.16 15.50
C SER A 72 -11.19 2.31 15.43
N GLN A 73 -11.88 2.34 14.28
CA GLN A 73 -13.17 1.69 14.09
C GLN A 73 -13.08 0.48 13.17
N GLU A 74 -13.64 -0.64 13.63
CA GLU A 74 -13.84 -1.84 12.80
C GLU A 74 -14.68 -1.56 11.56
N SER A 75 -15.72 -0.72 11.69
CA SER A 75 -16.62 -0.40 10.57
C SER A 75 -15.87 0.17 9.36
N THR A 76 -14.79 0.93 9.59
CA THR A 76 -13.91 1.43 8.52
C THR A 76 -13.26 0.26 7.77
N PHE A 77 -12.71 -0.71 8.48
CA PHE A 77 -12.14 -1.90 7.87
C PHE A 77 -13.20 -2.69 7.10
N THR A 78 -14.30 -3.05 7.76
CA THR A 78 -15.33 -3.93 7.17
C THR A 78 -16.00 -3.30 5.94
N ARG A 79 -16.25 -1.99 5.95
CA ARG A 79 -16.95 -1.31 4.84
C ARG A 79 -16.03 -1.02 3.64
N PHE A 80 -14.81 -0.56 3.88
CA PHE A 80 -13.96 -0.02 2.82
C PHE A 80 -12.80 -0.92 2.42
N TYR A 81 -12.32 -1.78 3.32
CA TYR A 81 -11.04 -2.46 3.15
C TYR A 81 -11.14 -3.99 3.17
N LYS A 82 -12.12 -4.59 3.84
CA LYS A 82 -12.37 -6.03 3.85
C LYS A 82 -12.90 -6.47 2.48
N LYS A 83 -12.02 -7.02 1.65
CA LYS A 83 -12.35 -7.58 0.34
C LYS A 83 -12.43 -9.10 0.45
N GLN A 84 -13.31 -9.70 -0.36
CA GLN A 84 -13.37 -11.15 -0.46
C GLN A 84 -12.11 -11.65 -1.17
N VAL A 85 -11.36 -12.55 -0.52
CA VAL A 85 -10.14 -13.13 -1.08
C VAL A 85 -10.46 -14.56 -1.51
N PHE A 86 -10.88 -14.70 -2.76
CA PHE A 86 -11.14 -16.00 -3.35
C PHE A 86 -9.83 -16.79 -3.52
N PRO A 87 -9.82 -18.10 -3.29
CA PRO A 87 -8.75 -18.94 -3.81
C PRO A 87 -8.82 -18.91 -5.34
N ASN A 88 -7.70 -18.63 -6.00
CA ASN A 88 -7.60 -18.84 -7.45
C ASN A 88 -7.72 -20.34 -7.70
N PHE A 89 -8.88 -20.79 -8.17
CA PHE A 89 -8.94 -22.03 -8.91
C PHE A 89 -8.32 -21.72 -10.27
N GLY A 90 -7.25 -22.43 -10.60
CA GLY A 90 -6.40 -22.17 -11.76
C GLY A 90 -7.13 -22.16 -13.09
#